data_AF-A0A813K1Z0-F1
#
_entry.id   AF-A0A813K1Z0-F1
#
_cell.length_a   1.000
_cell.length_b   1.000
_cell.length_c   1.000
_cell.angle_alpha   90.00
_cell.angle_beta   90.00
_cell.angle_gamma   90.00
#
_symmetry.space_group_name_H-M   'P 1'
#
loop_
_entity.id
_entity.type
_entity.pdbx_description
1 polymer ?
#
loop_
_entity_poly.entity_id
_entity_poly.type
_entity_poly.pdbx_seq_one_letter_code
_entity_poly.pdbx_strand_id
1 'polypeptide(L)'
;MLAFLKHFIAYSRETDHGHDSYNISKHDLFETYLAQYKIAFSQGDASAAGVMCSYPAENGHPSCANHYLLNDILRGLWGRTDAVAVTDCGAVSNLREYPVSAPDDATAAAMALNNGTDIELGSTLFVTSLRQAVERNLTSAAIVKAVARRALLSHFRAGRFDPLDNNFSYSRLGGESMNTTLHEAVSLDAALQSLVLLKNDGGMLPLKLGVKLAVPEPMASALEGLLPNYAGNDRDANTCMTAGVPTYDCMTTIADALAFVNTGGETSRAPGVAVNDANSSGIAAALDLARAADFIVLALGIDRTIEYEGVDRVDTALPGLQESFAQQVLALGKPTVLSSSWLSTTCCMDQRPLWRPSAQP
;
A
#
# COMPACT_ATOMS: atom_id res chain seq x y z
N MET A 1 -13.77 0.53 -16.49
CA MET A 1 -13.01 1.34 -15.53
C MET A 1 -11.79 1.92 -16.23
N LEU A 2 -11.37 3.12 -15.88
CA LEU A 2 -10.11 3.70 -16.37
C LEU A 2 -9.04 3.56 -15.29
N ALA A 3 -7.84 3.11 -15.67
CA ALA A 3 -6.73 2.94 -14.76
C ALA A 3 -5.75 4.12 -14.85
N PHE A 4 -5.26 4.57 -13.69
CA PHE A 4 -4.24 5.60 -13.56
C PHE A 4 -3.04 4.99 -12.81
N LEU A 5 -1.88 4.99 -13.44
CA LEU A 5 -0.67 4.41 -12.84
C LEU A 5 -0.07 5.39 -11.83
N LYS A 6 0.34 4.91 -10.67
CA LYS A 6 0.88 5.75 -9.60
C LYS A 6 2.12 5.14 -8.93
N HIS A 7 2.96 5.92 -8.28
CA HIS A 7 3.03 7.40 -8.35
C HIS A 7 4.11 7.76 -9.36
N PHE A 8 3.77 8.51 -10.41
CA PHE A 8 4.64 8.85 -11.52
C PHE A 8 5.41 10.15 -11.22
N ILE A 9 6.67 10.11 -10.76
CA ILE A 9 7.53 8.93 -10.65
C ILE A 9 8.47 8.93 -9.44
N ALA A 10 9.23 7.86 -9.30
CA ALA A 10 10.35 7.70 -8.37
C ALA A 10 10.02 7.94 -6.88
N TYR A 11 8.75 7.85 -6.52
CA TYR A 11 8.28 8.00 -5.16
C TYR A 11 8.30 6.65 -4.45
N SER A 12 9.19 6.53 -3.46
CA SER A 12 9.44 5.28 -2.74
C SER A 12 9.88 5.51 -1.28
N ARG A 13 9.57 6.69 -0.73
CA ARG A 13 9.93 7.13 0.63
C ARG A 13 8.86 8.12 1.09
N GLU A 14 8.45 8.02 2.34
CA GLU A 14 7.44 8.89 2.95
C GLU A 14 8.05 10.02 3.81
N THR A 15 9.30 9.92 4.24
CA THR A 15 9.98 11.01 4.96
C THR A 15 10.05 12.26 4.08
N ASP A 16 9.84 13.44 4.67
CA ASP A 16 9.73 14.70 3.93
C ASP A 16 8.61 14.66 2.87
N HIS A 17 7.53 13.92 3.16
CA HIS A 17 6.31 13.77 2.34
C HIS A 17 5.89 15.11 1.74
N GLY A 18 5.87 15.21 0.41
CA GLY A 18 5.50 16.45 -0.29
C GLY A 18 6.63 17.41 -0.62
N HIS A 19 7.83 17.22 -0.04
CA HIS A 19 8.94 18.18 -0.07
C HIS A 19 10.28 17.59 -0.50
N ASP A 20 10.30 16.32 -0.89
CA ASP A 20 11.47 15.61 -1.36
C ASP A 20 12.00 16.11 -2.71
N SER A 21 13.30 15.90 -2.94
CA SER A 21 13.96 16.18 -4.21
C SER A 21 15.04 15.14 -4.51
N TYR A 22 14.96 14.52 -5.68
CA TYR A 22 15.83 13.44 -6.12
C TYR A 22 16.59 13.83 -7.38
N ASN A 23 17.90 13.57 -7.40
CA ASN A 23 18.71 13.69 -8.61
C ASN A 23 18.88 12.30 -9.23
N ILE A 24 18.15 12.03 -10.30
CA ILE A 24 18.04 10.72 -10.94
C ILE A 24 18.74 10.80 -12.29
N SER A 25 19.75 9.94 -12.46
CA SER A 25 20.45 9.82 -13.74
C SER A 25 19.48 9.37 -14.85
N LYS A 26 19.72 9.75 -16.10
CA LYS A 26 18.90 9.25 -17.22
C LYS A 26 18.91 7.72 -17.30
N HIS A 27 20.03 7.10 -16.94
CA HIS A 27 20.16 5.65 -16.90
C HIS A 27 19.14 5.04 -15.92
N ASP A 28 19.17 5.45 -14.65
CA ASP A 28 18.27 4.89 -13.63
C ASP A 28 16.81 5.27 -13.89
N LEU A 29 16.57 6.48 -14.41
CA LEU A 29 15.23 6.92 -14.79
C LEU A 29 14.61 5.95 -15.81
N PHE A 30 15.34 5.57 -16.87
CA PHE A 30 14.82 4.71 -17.93
C PHE A 30 14.90 3.22 -17.63
N GLU A 31 15.95 2.74 -16.96
CA GLU A 31 16.13 1.31 -16.69
C GLU A 31 15.35 0.81 -15.47
N THR A 32 15.18 1.67 -14.46
CA THR A 32 14.55 1.29 -13.20
C THR A 32 13.17 1.92 -13.04
N TYR A 33 13.10 3.25 -13.01
CA TYR A 33 11.87 3.92 -12.57
C TYR A 33 10.77 3.95 -13.63
N LEU A 34 11.11 4.13 -14.90
CA LEU A 34 10.12 4.23 -16.00
C LEU A 34 9.69 2.88 -16.58
N ALA A 35 10.41 1.80 -16.25
CA ALA A 35 10.26 0.50 -16.93
C ALA A 35 8.81 -0.04 -16.85
N GLN A 36 8.22 -0.05 -15.66
CA GLN A 36 6.85 -0.51 -15.41
C GLN A 36 5.79 0.36 -16.11
N TYR A 37 6.00 1.67 -16.18
CA TYR A 37 5.07 2.58 -16.85
C TYR A 37 5.14 2.40 -18.36
N LYS A 38 6.34 2.27 -18.93
CA LYS A 38 6.53 1.97 -20.36
C LYS A 38 5.81 0.69 -20.74
N ILE A 39 5.93 -0.38 -19.93
CA ILE A 39 5.22 -1.64 -20.16
C ILE A 39 3.71 -1.40 -20.19
N ALA A 40 3.16 -0.75 -19.16
CA ALA A 40 1.71 -0.50 -19.04
C ALA A 40 1.16 0.45 -20.11
N PHE A 41 1.99 1.32 -20.69
CA PHE A 41 1.61 2.22 -21.79
C PHE A 41 1.85 1.67 -23.19
N SER A 42 2.47 0.49 -23.31
CA SER A 42 2.73 -0.18 -24.58
C SER A 42 1.71 -1.29 -24.89
N GLN A 43 0.54 -1.30 -24.24
CA GLN A 43 -0.46 -2.38 -24.33
C GLN A 43 -1.58 -2.11 -25.36
N GLY A 44 -1.42 -1.13 -26.25
CA GLY A 44 -2.46 -0.75 -27.21
C GLY A 44 -3.74 -0.29 -26.51
N ASP A 45 -4.89 -0.86 -26.87
CA ASP A 45 -6.20 -0.53 -26.27
C ASP A 45 -6.31 -0.88 -24.78
N ALA A 46 -5.46 -1.78 -24.27
CA ALA A 46 -5.39 -2.14 -22.85
C ALA A 46 -4.49 -1.19 -22.03
N SER A 47 -3.92 -0.17 -22.66
CA SER A 47 -3.02 0.75 -21.97
C SER A 47 -3.76 1.59 -20.93
N ALA A 48 -3.06 1.96 -19.85
CA ALA A 48 -3.62 2.82 -18.81
C ALA A 48 -4.14 4.15 -19.39
N ALA A 49 -5.17 4.71 -18.76
CA ALA A 49 -5.78 5.97 -19.19
C ALA A 49 -4.92 7.19 -18.86
N GLY A 50 -4.03 7.05 -17.89
CA GLY A 50 -3.24 8.16 -17.39
C GLY A 50 -2.28 7.77 -16.28
N VAL A 51 -1.72 8.80 -15.65
CA VAL A 51 -0.86 8.68 -14.47
C VAL A 51 -1.41 9.54 -13.34
N MET A 52 -1.14 9.14 -12.12
CA MET A 52 -1.11 10.03 -10.97
C MET A 52 0.34 10.46 -10.76
N CYS A 53 0.62 11.76 -10.89
CA CYS A 53 1.97 12.28 -10.68
C CYS A 53 2.33 12.26 -9.19
N SER A 54 3.60 12.00 -8.88
CA SER A 54 4.10 11.90 -7.51
C SER A 54 4.40 13.28 -6.91
N TYR A 55 4.71 13.28 -5.60
CA TYR A 55 5.12 14.46 -4.84
C TYR A 55 6.54 15.00 -5.11
N PRO A 56 7.62 14.18 -5.13
CA PRO A 56 8.99 14.68 -5.15
C PRO A 56 9.33 15.45 -6.42
N ALA A 57 10.41 16.24 -6.34
CA ALA A 57 11.04 16.81 -7.52
C ALA A 57 12.11 15.90 -8.10
N GLU A 58 12.00 15.57 -9.38
CA GLU A 58 13.01 14.83 -10.13
C GLU A 58 13.86 15.83 -10.90
N ASN A 59 15.16 15.84 -10.60
CA ASN A 59 16.12 16.71 -11.25
C ASN A 59 15.73 18.20 -11.17
N GLY A 60 15.15 18.61 -10.04
CA GLY A 60 14.77 20.00 -9.76
C GLY A 60 13.35 20.39 -10.16
N HIS A 61 12.53 19.45 -10.67
CA HIS A 61 11.16 19.72 -11.09
C HIS A 61 10.18 18.74 -10.44
N PRO A 62 9.22 19.19 -9.59
CA PRO A 62 8.17 18.34 -9.04
C PRO A 62 7.44 17.56 -10.12
N SER A 63 7.19 16.27 -9.90
CA SER A 63 6.55 15.38 -10.87
C SER A 63 5.26 15.96 -11.46
N CYS A 64 4.41 16.55 -10.63
CA CYS A 64 3.17 17.22 -11.04
C CYS A 64 3.34 18.58 -11.75
N ALA A 65 4.58 19.03 -11.92
CA ALA A 65 4.95 20.24 -12.65
C ALA A 65 6.17 19.99 -13.56
N ASN A 66 6.39 18.74 -14.00
CA ASN A 66 7.55 18.35 -14.77
C ASN A 66 7.19 18.10 -16.25
N HIS A 67 7.50 19.07 -17.12
CA HIS A 67 7.20 18.98 -18.56
C HIS A 67 7.85 17.76 -19.23
N TYR A 68 9.08 17.45 -18.83
CA TYR A 68 9.83 16.35 -19.42
C TYR A 68 9.16 15.00 -19.14
N LEU A 69 8.66 14.80 -17.91
CA LEU A 69 7.95 13.57 -17.54
C LEU A 69 6.56 13.50 -18.19
N LEU A 70 5.74 14.54 -18.02
CA LEU A 70 4.32 14.49 -18.39
C LEU A 70 4.05 14.75 -19.88
N ASN A 71 4.89 15.54 -20.56
CA ASN A 71 4.72 15.83 -21.98
C ASN A 71 5.75 15.09 -22.82
N ASP A 72 7.05 15.27 -22.57
CA ASP A 72 8.06 14.71 -23.47
C ASP A 72 8.11 13.18 -23.41
N ILE A 73 8.03 12.57 -22.22
CA ILE A 73 8.04 11.12 -22.05
C ILE A 73 6.64 10.53 -22.26
N LEU A 74 5.68 10.87 -21.38
CA LEU A 74 4.37 10.23 -21.39
C LEU A 74 3.64 10.45 -22.71
N ARG A 75 3.47 11.71 -23.13
CA ARG A 75 2.67 12.06 -24.30
C ARG A 75 3.46 12.02 -25.61
N GLY A 76 4.74 12.37 -25.57
CA GLY A 76 5.65 12.41 -26.72
C GLY A 76 6.25 11.04 -27.01
N LEU A 77 7.20 10.59 -26.18
CA LEU A 77 8.00 9.39 -26.40
C LEU A 77 7.16 8.11 -26.43
N TRP A 78 6.19 7.98 -25.52
CA TRP A 78 5.27 6.83 -25.49
C TRP A 78 4.02 7.04 -26.36
N GLY A 79 3.90 8.18 -27.03
CA GLY A 79 2.79 8.49 -27.94
C GLY A 79 1.42 8.57 -27.27
N ARG A 80 1.36 8.69 -25.93
CA ARG A 80 0.10 8.73 -25.18
C ARG A 80 -0.47 10.14 -25.11
N THR A 81 -0.72 10.77 -26.27
CA THR A 81 -1.17 12.17 -26.37
C THR A 81 -2.46 12.49 -25.61
N ASP A 82 -3.25 11.46 -25.33
CA ASP A 82 -4.53 11.48 -24.65
C ASP A 82 -4.45 11.12 -23.16
N ALA A 83 -3.27 10.73 -22.66
CA ALA A 83 -3.10 10.36 -21.27
C ALA A 83 -3.34 11.55 -20.35
N VAL A 84 -4.17 11.30 -19.34
CA VAL A 84 -4.52 12.27 -18.31
C VAL A 84 -3.52 12.19 -17.17
N ALA A 85 -2.95 13.32 -16.77
CA ALA A 85 -2.16 13.42 -15.56
C ALA A 85 -3.01 14.00 -14.43
N VAL A 86 -3.30 13.20 -13.40
CA VAL A 86 -3.94 13.65 -12.16
C VAL A 86 -2.87 13.86 -11.10
N THR A 87 -3.03 14.82 -10.21
CA THR A 87 -2.12 14.95 -9.06
C THR A 87 -2.38 13.92 -8.00
N ASP A 88 -1.35 13.58 -7.24
CA ASP A 88 -1.57 13.09 -5.89
C ASP A 88 -2.17 14.21 -5.00
N CYS A 89 -2.70 13.82 -3.84
CA CYS A 89 -3.48 14.68 -2.96
C CYS A 89 -2.68 15.88 -2.44
N GLY A 90 -3.04 17.09 -2.90
CA GLY A 90 -2.40 18.32 -2.45
C GLY A 90 -1.08 18.65 -3.15
N ALA A 91 -0.64 17.86 -4.15
CA ALA A 91 0.65 18.08 -4.79
C ALA A 91 0.75 19.45 -5.51
N VAL A 92 -0.38 20.05 -5.93
CA VAL A 92 -0.38 21.44 -6.46
C VAL A 92 -0.09 22.46 -5.36
N SER A 93 -0.65 22.26 -4.16
CA SER A 93 -0.34 23.11 -2.99
C SER A 93 1.13 22.97 -2.58
N ASN A 94 1.71 21.77 -2.67
CA ASN A 94 3.12 21.56 -2.32
C ASN A 94 4.09 22.36 -3.20
N LEU A 95 3.68 22.78 -4.41
CA LEU A 95 4.48 23.68 -5.26
C LEU A 95 4.73 25.06 -4.63
N ARG A 96 3.93 25.45 -3.62
CA ARG A 96 4.14 26.67 -2.82
C ARG A 96 5.36 26.56 -1.90
N GLU A 97 5.84 25.35 -1.66
CA GLU A 97 6.89 25.04 -0.70
C GLU A 97 8.16 24.53 -1.39
N TYR A 98 9.22 24.23 -0.63
CA TYR A 98 10.41 23.58 -1.18
C TYR A 98 10.01 22.27 -1.90
N PRO A 99 10.61 21.94 -3.06
CA PRO A 99 11.79 22.55 -3.68
C PRO A 99 11.54 23.70 -4.67
N VAL A 100 10.29 24.03 -4.97
CA VAL A 100 9.98 25.04 -6.01
C VAL A 100 9.74 26.42 -5.42
N SER A 101 8.99 26.50 -4.32
CA SER A 101 8.62 27.73 -3.64
C SER A 101 7.96 28.75 -4.59
N ALA A 102 6.87 28.34 -5.25
CA ALA A 102 6.06 29.26 -6.03
C ALA A 102 5.70 30.50 -5.17
N PRO A 103 5.50 31.69 -5.76
CA PRO A 103 5.21 32.92 -5.00
C PRO A 103 3.75 33.04 -4.55
N ASP A 104 2.80 32.57 -5.36
CA ASP A 104 1.36 32.50 -5.01
C ASP A 104 0.66 31.27 -5.61
N ASP A 105 -0.59 31.05 -5.19
CA ASP A 105 -1.44 29.93 -5.60
C ASP A 105 -1.73 29.92 -7.11
N ALA A 106 -1.91 31.10 -7.71
CA ALA A 106 -2.08 31.22 -9.16
C ALA A 106 -0.82 30.80 -9.92
N THR A 107 0.36 31.09 -9.38
CA THR A 107 1.63 30.65 -9.97
C THR A 107 1.81 29.14 -9.84
N ALA A 108 1.48 28.56 -8.68
CA ALA A 108 1.49 27.10 -8.49
C ALA A 108 0.52 26.38 -9.45
N ALA A 109 -0.73 26.85 -9.53
CA ALA A 109 -1.73 26.29 -10.43
C ALA A 109 -1.30 26.40 -11.90
N ALA A 110 -0.79 27.56 -12.33
CA ALA A 110 -0.28 27.76 -13.68
C ALA A 110 0.92 26.84 -13.97
N MET A 111 1.82 26.67 -13.01
CA MET A 111 3.01 25.84 -13.16
C MET A 111 2.62 24.38 -13.41
N ALA A 112 1.77 23.78 -12.58
CA ALA A 112 1.30 22.41 -12.79
C ALA A 112 0.62 22.25 -14.16
N LEU A 113 -0.31 23.15 -14.47
CA LEU A 113 -1.13 23.10 -15.68
C LEU A 113 -0.29 23.27 -16.97
N ASN A 114 0.64 24.22 -16.98
CA ASN A 114 1.53 24.45 -18.13
C ASN A 114 2.52 23.30 -18.35
N ASN A 115 2.89 22.58 -17.28
CA ASN A 115 3.82 21.47 -17.35
C ASN A 115 3.14 20.10 -17.53
N GLY A 116 1.82 20.08 -17.76
CA GLY A 116 1.12 18.90 -18.27
C GLY A 116 0.21 18.20 -17.28
N THR A 117 -0.02 18.74 -16.08
CA THR A 117 -1.05 18.25 -15.16
C THR A 117 -2.44 18.68 -15.64
N ASP A 118 -3.39 17.74 -15.62
CA ASP A 118 -4.74 17.95 -16.12
C ASP A 118 -5.80 18.09 -15.02
N ILE A 119 -5.67 17.28 -13.95
CA ILE A 119 -6.64 17.21 -12.86
C ILE A 119 -5.90 17.38 -11.52
N GLU A 120 -6.43 18.25 -10.67
CA GLU A 120 -5.97 18.43 -9.29
C GLU A 120 -6.81 17.55 -8.35
N LEU A 121 -6.14 16.88 -7.41
CA LEU A 121 -6.72 16.09 -6.33
C LEU A 121 -6.24 16.63 -4.97
N GLY A 122 -7.09 16.59 -3.96
CA GLY A 122 -6.72 16.90 -2.56
C GLY A 122 -6.57 18.39 -2.20
N SER A 123 -6.46 19.28 -3.20
CA SER A 123 -6.48 20.74 -3.03
C SER A 123 -7.51 21.41 -3.95
N THR A 124 -7.59 22.75 -3.94
CA THR A 124 -8.58 23.51 -4.73
C THR A 124 -7.99 24.61 -5.61
N LEU A 125 -6.66 24.64 -5.79
CA LEU A 125 -5.95 25.74 -6.46
C LEU A 125 -6.33 25.85 -7.94
N PHE A 126 -6.65 24.74 -8.62
CA PHE A 126 -7.13 24.81 -10.00
C PHE A 126 -8.48 25.54 -10.07
N VAL A 127 -9.39 25.21 -9.15
CA VAL A 127 -10.72 25.82 -9.08
C VAL A 127 -10.64 27.29 -8.67
N THR A 128 -9.84 27.61 -7.66
CA THR A 128 -9.79 28.95 -7.06
C THR A 128 -8.87 29.92 -7.79
N SER A 129 -7.81 29.44 -8.45
CA SER A 129 -6.69 30.30 -8.87
C SER A 129 -6.42 30.34 -10.39
N LEU A 130 -6.94 29.41 -11.20
CA LEU A 130 -6.67 29.41 -12.65
C LEU A 130 -7.21 30.63 -13.38
N ARG A 131 -8.33 31.22 -12.94
CA ARG A 131 -8.83 32.47 -13.51
C ARG A 131 -7.81 33.60 -13.35
N GLN A 132 -7.33 33.78 -12.12
CA GLN A 132 -6.32 34.79 -11.81
C GLN A 132 -5.01 34.52 -12.57
N ALA A 133 -4.62 33.25 -12.71
CA ALA A 133 -3.45 32.87 -13.49
C ALA A 133 -3.57 33.29 -14.98
N VAL A 134 -4.75 33.16 -15.58
CA VAL A 134 -5.01 33.63 -16.96
C VAL A 134 -4.98 35.16 -17.02
N GLU A 135 -5.64 35.85 -16.10
CA GLU A 135 -5.67 37.32 -16.03
C GLU A 135 -4.25 37.93 -15.88
N ARG A 136 -3.36 37.21 -15.19
CA ARG A 136 -1.94 37.59 -14.99
C ARG A 136 -1.02 37.09 -16.10
N ASN A 137 -1.53 36.45 -17.14
CA ASN A 137 -0.75 35.82 -18.23
C ASN A 137 0.26 34.76 -17.76
N LEU A 138 0.03 34.11 -16.61
CA LEU A 138 0.82 32.97 -16.13
C LEU A 138 0.45 31.68 -16.87
N THR A 139 -0.78 31.59 -17.36
CA THR A 139 -1.25 30.56 -18.29
C THR A 139 -2.24 31.20 -19.29
N SER A 140 -2.84 30.41 -20.18
CA SER A 140 -3.81 30.92 -21.16
C SER A 140 -5.11 30.12 -21.15
N ALA A 141 -6.20 30.78 -21.54
CA ALA A 141 -7.49 30.11 -21.74
C ALA A 141 -7.41 28.97 -22.78
N ALA A 142 -6.45 29.03 -23.71
CA ALA A 142 -6.21 27.95 -24.67
C ALA A 142 -5.65 26.68 -24.00
N ILE A 143 -4.68 26.83 -23.08
CA ILE A 143 -4.11 25.69 -22.32
C ILE A 143 -5.19 25.10 -21.40
N VAL A 144 -5.92 25.94 -20.66
CA VAL A 144 -7.03 25.49 -19.79
C VAL A 144 -8.06 24.69 -20.59
N LYS A 145 -8.43 25.16 -21.79
CA LYS A 145 -9.36 24.43 -22.68
C LYS A 145 -8.78 23.11 -23.19
N ALA A 146 -7.49 23.04 -23.51
CA ALA A 146 -6.84 21.81 -23.94
C ALA A 146 -6.81 20.76 -22.82
N VAL A 147 -6.49 21.18 -21.59
CA VAL A 147 -6.51 20.37 -20.37
C VAL A 147 -7.93 19.86 -20.10
N ALA A 148 -8.92 20.74 -20.10
CA ALA A 148 -10.32 20.37 -19.87
C ALA A 148 -10.81 19.35 -20.91
N ARG A 149 -10.38 19.45 -22.18
CA ARG A 149 -10.69 18.46 -23.21
C ARG A 149 -10.11 17.09 -22.92
N ARG A 150 -8.85 17.00 -22.48
CA ARG A 150 -8.23 15.71 -22.09
C ARG A 150 -8.93 15.09 -20.88
N ALA A 151 -9.19 15.90 -19.84
CA ALA A 151 -9.93 15.43 -18.67
C ALA A 151 -11.34 14.93 -19.04
N LEU A 152 -12.11 15.70 -19.83
CA LEU A 152 -13.44 15.28 -20.28
C LEU A 152 -13.41 14.06 -21.18
N LEU A 153 -12.37 13.88 -22.01
CA LEU A 153 -12.23 12.68 -22.85
C LEU A 153 -12.22 11.40 -22.01
N SER A 154 -11.64 11.42 -20.80
CA SER A 154 -11.70 10.28 -19.88
C SER A 154 -13.14 9.95 -19.46
N HIS A 155 -13.96 10.97 -19.17
CA HIS A 155 -15.38 10.77 -18.86
C HIS A 155 -16.16 10.20 -20.06
N PHE A 156 -15.88 10.69 -21.28
CA PHE A 156 -16.47 10.11 -22.50
C PHE A 156 -16.07 8.64 -22.69
N ARG A 157 -14.79 8.31 -22.50
CA ARG A 157 -14.31 6.90 -22.58
C ARG A 157 -14.92 5.99 -21.53
N ALA A 158 -15.22 6.52 -20.36
CA ALA A 158 -15.92 5.80 -19.31
C ALA A 158 -17.43 5.63 -19.59
N GLY A 159 -17.94 6.20 -20.67
CA GLY A 159 -19.38 6.18 -21.01
C GLY A 159 -20.23 7.07 -20.10
N ARG A 160 -19.63 8.03 -19.39
CA ARG A 160 -20.34 8.86 -18.40
C ARG A 160 -21.47 9.70 -18.99
N PHE A 161 -21.33 10.06 -20.27
CA PHE A 161 -22.30 10.86 -21.01
C PHE A 161 -23.16 10.03 -21.97
N ASP A 162 -22.97 8.70 -21.99
CA ASP A 162 -23.76 7.84 -22.85
C ASP A 162 -25.18 7.64 -22.28
N PRO A 163 -26.20 7.53 -23.13
CA PRO A 163 -27.56 7.21 -22.69
C PRO A 163 -27.63 5.91 -21.88
N LEU A 164 -28.37 5.91 -20.77
CA LEU A 164 -28.48 4.73 -19.90
C LEU A 164 -29.24 3.56 -20.55
N ASP A 165 -30.11 3.86 -21.51
CA ASP A 165 -30.88 2.90 -22.31
C ASP A 165 -30.04 2.20 -23.39
N ASN A 166 -28.81 2.66 -23.67
CA ASN A 166 -27.89 1.97 -24.58
C ASN A 166 -27.34 0.65 -24.04
N ASN A 167 -27.74 0.23 -22.83
CA ASN A 167 -27.56 -1.12 -22.31
C ASN A 167 -26.11 -1.64 -22.34
N PHE A 168 -25.13 -0.79 -22.03
CA PHE A 168 -23.73 -1.20 -21.90
C PHE A 168 -23.55 -2.08 -20.66
N SER A 169 -22.61 -3.03 -20.71
CA SER A 169 -22.45 -4.07 -19.69
C SER A 169 -22.26 -3.54 -18.27
N TYR A 170 -21.60 -2.40 -18.11
CA TYR A 170 -21.28 -1.83 -16.80
C TYR A 170 -22.43 -1.03 -16.17
N SER A 171 -23.39 -0.53 -16.96
CA SER A 171 -24.55 0.21 -16.40
C SER A 171 -25.57 -0.69 -15.71
N ARG A 172 -25.43 -2.02 -15.88
CA ARG A 172 -26.28 -3.04 -15.25
C ARG A 172 -25.72 -3.59 -13.93
N LEU A 173 -24.49 -3.22 -13.56
CA LEU A 173 -23.88 -3.68 -12.32
C LEU A 173 -24.49 -2.92 -11.15
N GLY A 174 -25.07 -3.65 -10.19
CA GLY A 174 -25.59 -3.12 -8.93
C GLY A 174 -24.87 -3.72 -7.72
N GLY A 175 -25.48 -3.53 -6.54
CA GLY A 175 -24.91 -4.04 -5.29
C GLY A 175 -24.81 -5.56 -5.24
N GLU A 176 -25.68 -6.28 -5.97
CA GLU A 176 -25.62 -7.74 -6.13
C GLU A 176 -24.37 -8.23 -6.89
N SER A 177 -23.72 -7.33 -7.62
CA SER A 177 -22.45 -7.60 -8.30
C SER A 177 -21.24 -7.36 -7.39
N MET A 178 -21.43 -6.85 -6.16
CA MET A 178 -20.36 -6.62 -5.18
C MET A 178 -20.29 -7.77 -4.17
N ASN A 179 -19.07 -8.09 -3.72
CA ASN A 179 -18.80 -9.15 -2.73
C ASN A 179 -19.56 -10.47 -2.99
N THR A 180 -19.53 -10.94 -4.24
CA THR A 180 -20.15 -12.23 -4.60
C THR A 180 -19.31 -13.39 -4.07
N THR A 181 -19.89 -14.59 -3.97
CA THR A 181 -19.14 -15.82 -3.61
C THR A 181 -17.94 -16.07 -4.54
N LEU A 182 -18.04 -15.67 -5.82
CA LEU A 182 -16.92 -15.75 -6.74
C LEU A 182 -15.80 -14.77 -6.37
N HIS A 183 -16.12 -13.54 -5.96
CA HIS A 183 -15.13 -12.55 -5.52
C HIS A 183 -14.43 -13.02 -4.24
N GLU A 184 -15.18 -13.56 -3.28
CA GLU A 184 -14.62 -14.14 -2.05
C GLU A 184 -13.69 -15.33 -2.37
N ALA A 185 -14.09 -16.20 -3.30
CA ALA A 185 -13.26 -17.32 -3.73
C ALA A 185 -11.97 -16.88 -4.44
N VAL A 186 -12.03 -15.87 -5.32
CA VAL A 186 -10.84 -15.32 -5.99
C VAL A 186 -9.93 -14.61 -4.99
N SER A 187 -10.49 -13.88 -4.03
CA SER A 187 -9.74 -13.24 -2.95
C SER A 187 -8.99 -14.27 -2.10
N LEU A 188 -9.67 -15.35 -1.71
CA LEU A 188 -9.07 -16.46 -0.97
C LEU A 188 -7.97 -17.15 -1.78
N ASP A 189 -8.21 -17.45 -3.05
CA ASP A 189 -7.22 -18.09 -3.93
C ASP A 189 -5.96 -17.22 -4.09
N ALA A 190 -6.13 -15.91 -4.34
CA ALA A 190 -5.02 -14.97 -4.40
C ALA A 190 -4.25 -14.89 -3.06
N ALA A 191 -4.95 -14.86 -1.92
CA ALA A 191 -4.32 -14.86 -0.60
C ALA A 191 -3.49 -16.13 -0.36
N LEU A 192 -4.03 -17.31 -0.70
CA LEU A 192 -3.34 -18.60 -0.57
C LEU A 192 -2.09 -18.67 -1.46
N GLN A 193 -2.15 -18.14 -2.67
CA GLN A 193 -1.01 -18.10 -3.59
C GLN A 193 0.04 -17.04 -3.22
N SER A 194 -0.33 -16.02 -2.42
CA SER A 194 0.60 -14.97 -2.01
C SER A 194 1.52 -15.36 -0.85
N LEU A 195 1.20 -16.44 -0.13
CA LEU A 195 1.98 -16.91 1.00
C LEU A 195 3.32 -17.51 0.53
N VAL A 196 4.42 -17.05 1.13
CA VAL A 196 5.77 -17.54 0.83
C VAL A 196 6.27 -18.43 1.98
N LEU A 197 6.44 -19.72 1.70
CA LEU A 197 7.06 -20.65 2.65
C LEU A 197 8.58 -20.51 2.62
N LEU A 198 9.14 -19.78 3.59
CA LEU A 198 10.58 -19.53 3.67
C LEU A 198 11.36 -20.74 4.18
N LYS A 199 10.78 -21.53 5.10
CA LYS A 199 11.44 -22.66 5.75
C LYS A 199 10.42 -23.69 6.24
N ASN A 200 10.74 -24.98 6.09
CA ASN A 200 9.91 -26.10 6.58
C ASN A 200 10.78 -27.29 7.01
N ASP A 201 11.48 -27.14 8.14
CA ASP A 201 12.34 -28.20 8.66
C ASP A 201 11.52 -29.39 9.17
N GLY A 202 12.00 -30.61 8.89
CA GLY A 202 11.37 -31.83 9.37
C GLY A 202 9.98 -32.12 8.77
N GLY A 203 9.54 -31.38 7.75
CA GLY A 203 8.22 -31.55 7.13
C GLY A 203 7.07 -31.23 8.09
N MET A 204 7.26 -30.23 8.96
CA MET A 204 6.29 -29.84 9.98
C MET A 204 4.98 -29.29 9.39
N LEU A 205 5.06 -28.59 8.25
CA LEU A 205 3.90 -28.15 7.49
C LEU A 205 3.56 -29.13 6.36
N PRO A 206 2.26 -29.43 6.13
CA PRO A 206 1.08 -28.90 6.84
C PRO A 206 0.92 -29.46 8.26
N LEU A 207 0.34 -28.65 9.16
CA LEU A 207 0.14 -29.02 10.57
C LEU A 207 -0.80 -30.23 10.72
N LYS A 208 -0.51 -31.07 11.71
CA LYS A 208 -1.44 -32.13 12.15
C LYS A 208 -2.61 -31.51 12.91
N LEU A 209 -3.82 -31.98 12.62
CA LEU A 209 -5.03 -31.63 13.36
C LEU A 209 -5.14 -32.48 14.63
N GLY A 210 -5.98 -32.06 15.57
CA GLY A 210 -6.26 -32.82 16.78
C GLY A 210 -5.21 -32.64 17.88
N VAL A 211 -4.42 -31.57 17.81
CA VAL A 211 -3.29 -31.31 18.73
C VAL A 211 -3.63 -30.24 19.76
N LYS A 212 -2.86 -30.16 20.85
CA LYS A 212 -2.86 -28.98 21.72
C LYS A 212 -2.01 -27.89 21.07
N LEU A 213 -2.67 -26.88 20.52
CA LEU A 213 -2.08 -25.77 19.80
C LEU A 213 -2.03 -24.53 20.70
N ALA A 214 -0.84 -23.97 20.85
CA ALA A 214 -0.63 -22.65 21.44
C ALA A 214 -0.51 -21.58 20.35
N VAL A 215 -1.23 -20.48 20.50
CA VAL A 215 -1.12 -19.30 19.64
C VAL A 215 -0.70 -18.08 20.49
N PRO A 216 0.59 -17.98 20.86
CA PRO A 216 1.15 -16.77 21.46
C PRO A 216 1.34 -15.69 20.39
N GLU A 217 0.89 -14.47 20.62
CA GLU A 217 0.69 -13.55 19.49
C GLU A 217 0.44 -12.08 19.86
N PRO A 218 1.14 -11.13 19.20
CA PRO A 218 0.56 -9.83 18.93
C PRO A 218 -0.38 -9.81 17.70
N MET A 219 -0.17 -10.67 16.70
CA MET A 219 -0.82 -10.54 15.38
C MET A 219 -1.97 -11.54 15.10
N ALA A 220 -2.13 -12.60 15.88
CA ALA A 220 -3.13 -13.63 15.58
C ALA A 220 -4.57 -13.24 15.95
N SER A 221 -4.78 -12.24 16.80
CA SER A 221 -6.06 -11.61 17.17
C SER A 221 -6.21 -10.21 16.57
N ALA A 222 -5.18 -9.70 15.89
CA ALA A 222 -5.21 -8.40 15.25
C ALA A 222 -6.08 -8.46 13.99
N LEU A 223 -7.17 -7.70 13.97
CA LEU A 223 -8.06 -7.60 12.79
C LEU A 223 -7.63 -6.48 11.85
N GLU A 224 -7.27 -5.32 12.39
CA GLU A 224 -6.82 -4.18 11.59
C GLU A 224 -5.54 -4.50 10.80
N GLY A 225 -4.60 -5.22 11.41
CA GLY A 225 -3.36 -5.64 10.76
C GLY A 225 -3.52 -6.65 9.61
N LEU A 226 -4.71 -7.23 9.44
CA LEU A 226 -5.03 -8.09 8.29
C LEU A 226 -5.49 -7.29 7.06
N LEU A 227 -5.82 -6.00 7.23
CA LEU A 227 -6.24 -5.14 6.14
C LEU A 227 -5.05 -4.35 5.58
N PRO A 228 -4.95 -4.21 4.24
CA PRO A 228 -3.96 -3.33 3.65
C PRO A 228 -4.23 -1.86 3.99
N ASN A 229 -3.21 -1.01 3.88
CA ASN A 229 -3.31 0.43 4.15
C ASN A 229 -4.35 1.15 3.30
N TYR A 230 -4.61 0.66 2.08
CA TYR A 230 -5.61 1.19 1.15
C TYR A 230 -6.89 0.34 1.06
N ALA A 231 -7.20 -0.49 2.06
CA ALA A 231 -8.52 -1.09 2.16
C ALA A 231 -9.59 0.00 2.28
N GLY A 232 -10.66 -0.08 1.48
CA GLY A 232 -11.74 0.92 1.49
C GLY A 232 -12.36 1.06 2.88
N ASN A 233 -12.34 2.29 3.40
CA ASN A 233 -12.97 2.68 4.67
C ASN A 233 -14.38 3.25 4.47
N ASP A 234 -15.01 2.90 3.35
CA ASP A 234 -16.23 3.55 2.90
C ASP A 234 -17.29 3.40 3.98
N ARG A 235 -17.71 4.57 4.49
CA ARG A 235 -18.71 4.69 5.54
C ARG A 235 -20.06 4.04 5.18
N ASP A 236 -20.23 3.70 3.91
CA ASP A 236 -21.45 3.18 3.31
C ASP A 236 -21.28 1.84 2.56
N ALA A 237 -20.08 1.23 2.53
CA ALA A 237 -19.85 0.01 1.74
C ALA A 237 -19.31 -1.16 2.59
N ASN A 238 -20.18 -1.85 3.34
CA ASN A 238 -20.08 -3.26 3.78
C ASN A 238 -18.76 -3.83 4.33
N THR A 239 -17.72 -3.04 4.62
CA THR A 239 -16.49 -3.50 5.26
C THR A 239 -16.66 -3.45 6.78
N CYS A 240 -17.21 -4.53 7.35
CA CYS A 240 -17.30 -4.77 8.80
C CYS A 240 -17.52 -3.50 9.65
N MET A 241 -18.60 -2.76 9.40
CA MET A 241 -18.92 -1.56 10.14
C MET A 241 -20.23 -1.73 10.90
N THR A 242 -20.23 -1.26 12.15
CA THR A 242 -21.46 -1.09 12.94
C THR A 242 -21.66 0.40 13.18
N ALA A 243 -22.75 0.97 12.67
CA ALA A 243 -23.12 2.38 12.85
C ALA A 243 -22.03 3.40 12.42
N GLY A 244 -21.33 3.14 11.32
CA GLY A 244 -20.29 4.05 10.80
C GLY A 244 -18.94 3.96 11.52
N VAL A 245 -18.78 3.00 12.43
CA VAL A 245 -17.53 2.67 13.11
C VAL A 245 -17.01 1.35 12.53
N PRO A 246 -15.74 1.28 12.08
CA PRO A 246 -15.10 0.02 11.74
C PRO A 246 -15.06 -0.88 12.99
N THR A 247 -15.75 -2.01 12.95
CA THR A 247 -15.72 -3.00 14.04
C THR A 247 -14.91 -4.23 13.68
N TYR A 248 -14.67 -4.48 12.38
CA TYR A 248 -13.93 -5.63 11.88
C TYR A 248 -14.52 -7.00 12.27
N ASP A 249 -15.70 -7.05 12.91
CA ASP A 249 -16.35 -8.27 13.42
C ASP A 249 -16.68 -9.30 12.34
N CYS A 250 -16.70 -8.89 11.07
CA CYS A 250 -16.95 -9.76 9.94
C CYS A 250 -15.69 -10.47 9.40
N MET A 251 -14.52 -10.19 9.99
CA MET A 251 -13.26 -10.85 9.69
C MET A 251 -12.94 -11.92 10.73
N THR A 252 -12.34 -13.02 10.27
CA THR A 252 -11.84 -14.08 11.15
C THR A 252 -10.39 -13.80 11.50
N THR A 253 -10.07 -13.82 12.80
CA THR A 253 -8.68 -13.72 13.27
C THR A 253 -7.88 -14.96 12.88
N ILE A 254 -6.54 -14.88 12.83
CA ILE A 254 -5.70 -16.05 12.59
C ILE A 254 -5.91 -17.09 13.71
N ALA A 255 -6.06 -16.65 14.96
CA ALA A 255 -6.30 -17.53 16.10
C ALA A 255 -7.64 -18.29 15.97
N ASP A 256 -8.71 -17.60 15.58
CA ASP A 256 -10.03 -18.22 15.39
C ASP A 256 -10.02 -19.17 14.17
N ALA A 257 -9.32 -18.81 13.09
CA ALA A 257 -9.14 -19.69 11.93
C ALA A 257 -8.38 -20.97 12.31
N LEU A 258 -7.31 -20.85 13.11
CA LEU A 258 -6.55 -21.98 13.63
C LEU A 258 -7.39 -22.87 14.56
N ALA A 259 -8.21 -22.28 15.42
CA ALA A 259 -9.14 -23.01 16.28
C ALA A 259 -10.19 -23.78 15.46
N PHE A 260 -10.73 -23.15 14.41
CA PHE A 260 -11.71 -23.76 13.52
C PHE A 260 -11.16 -24.97 12.77
N VAL A 261 -9.93 -24.88 12.23
CA VAL A 261 -9.32 -25.98 11.46
C VAL A 261 -8.76 -27.10 12.33
N ASN A 262 -8.38 -26.84 13.58
CA ASN A 262 -7.79 -27.83 14.51
C ASN A 262 -8.86 -28.78 15.11
N THR A 263 -9.63 -29.43 14.24
CA THR A 263 -10.74 -30.32 14.63
C THR A 263 -10.24 -31.47 15.52
N GLY A 264 -10.88 -31.67 16.67
CA GLY A 264 -10.52 -32.70 17.65
C GLY A 264 -9.34 -32.33 18.56
N GLY A 265 -8.81 -31.11 18.43
CA GLY A 265 -7.71 -30.58 19.25
C GLY A 265 -8.18 -29.49 20.21
N GLU A 266 -7.23 -28.84 20.87
CA GLU A 266 -7.46 -27.69 21.73
C GLU A 266 -6.57 -26.55 21.24
N THR A 267 -7.15 -25.39 20.94
CA THR A 267 -6.40 -24.20 20.54
C THR A 267 -6.53 -23.13 21.62
N SER A 268 -5.41 -22.75 22.20
CA SER A 268 -5.35 -21.78 23.29
C SER A 268 -4.47 -20.59 22.89
N ARG A 269 -4.90 -19.38 23.24
CA ARG A 269 -4.24 -18.13 22.86
C ARG A 269 -3.71 -17.36 24.07
N ALA A 270 -2.62 -16.63 23.89
CA ALA A 270 -2.13 -15.67 24.86
C ALA A 270 -1.50 -14.46 24.16
N PRO A 271 -1.77 -13.23 24.64
CA PRO A 271 -1.29 -12.02 23.96
C PRO A 271 0.24 -11.91 23.96
N GLY A 272 0.94 -12.33 25.02
CA GLY A 272 2.40 -12.22 25.09
C GLY A 272 2.89 -10.78 25.12
N VAL A 273 3.04 -10.16 23.95
CA VAL A 273 3.47 -8.76 23.73
C VAL A 273 2.53 -8.09 22.74
N ALA A 274 2.47 -6.75 22.72
CA ALA A 274 1.78 -6.01 21.65
C ALA A 274 2.69 -5.84 20.41
N VAL A 275 2.12 -5.43 19.28
CA VAL A 275 2.87 -5.21 18.02
C VAL A 275 4.02 -4.23 18.22
N ASN A 276 3.75 -3.09 18.85
CA ASN A 276 4.73 -2.02 19.03
C ASN A 276 4.73 -1.46 20.47
N ASP A 277 5.17 -2.26 21.44
CA ASP A 277 5.24 -1.86 22.85
C ASP A 277 6.45 -2.52 23.56
N ALA A 278 6.89 -1.91 24.66
CA ALA A 278 7.88 -2.40 25.60
C ALA A 278 7.27 -3.18 26.80
N ASN A 279 5.96 -3.41 26.83
CA ASN A 279 5.26 -4.12 27.89
C ASN A 279 5.51 -5.63 27.84
N SER A 280 6.16 -6.16 28.87
CA SER A 280 6.53 -7.56 29.02
C SER A 280 5.58 -8.38 29.92
N SER A 281 4.53 -7.77 30.48
CA SER A 281 3.67 -8.41 31.49
C SER A 281 2.94 -9.66 30.99
N GLY A 282 2.65 -9.76 29.70
CA GLY A 282 1.99 -10.92 29.08
C GLY A 282 2.92 -12.08 28.73
N ILE A 283 4.25 -11.87 28.76
CA ILE A 283 5.23 -12.86 28.29
C ILE A 283 5.16 -14.14 29.13
N ALA A 284 5.13 -14.02 30.47
CA ALA A 284 5.16 -15.18 31.36
C ALA A 284 3.97 -16.12 31.10
N ALA A 285 2.76 -15.56 31.02
CA ALA A 285 1.53 -16.32 30.74
C ALA A 285 1.56 -16.99 29.36
N ALA A 286 2.07 -16.29 28.34
CA ALA A 286 2.20 -16.86 27.00
C ALA A 286 3.22 -18.00 26.94
N LEU A 287 4.33 -17.90 27.68
CA LEU A 287 5.31 -18.97 27.78
C LEU A 287 4.77 -20.20 28.54
N ASP A 288 3.94 -19.99 29.57
CA ASP A 288 3.27 -21.11 30.27
C ASP A 288 2.30 -21.86 29.36
N LEU A 289 1.51 -21.12 28.58
CA LEU A 289 0.61 -21.67 27.58
C LEU A 289 1.39 -22.45 26.50
N ALA A 290 2.49 -21.87 26.00
CA ALA A 290 3.36 -22.51 25.02
C ALA A 290 4.04 -23.79 25.56
N ARG A 291 4.42 -23.82 26.83
CA ARG A 291 4.98 -25.02 27.49
C ARG A 291 3.99 -26.19 27.53
N ALA A 292 2.71 -25.90 27.76
CA ALA A 292 1.65 -26.90 27.90
C ALA A 292 1.17 -27.48 26.55
N ALA A 293 1.49 -26.83 25.43
CA ALA A 293 1.06 -27.23 24.10
C ALA A 293 1.98 -28.28 23.44
N ASP A 294 1.44 -28.98 22.45
CA ASP A 294 2.18 -29.90 21.58
C ASP A 294 2.87 -29.13 20.43
N PHE A 295 2.20 -28.08 19.93
CA PHE A 295 2.64 -27.23 18.83
C PHE A 295 2.37 -25.76 19.13
N ILE A 296 3.20 -24.89 18.56
CA ILE A 296 3.08 -23.44 18.68
C ILE A 296 2.92 -22.83 17.28
N VAL A 297 1.96 -21.92 17.12
CA VAL A 297 1.90 -20.99 15.99
C VAL A 297 2.11 -19.58 16.54
N LEU A 298 3.29 -19.01 16.29
CA LEU A 298 3.68 -17.68 16.72
C LEU A 298 3.44 -16.70 15.56
N ALA A 299 2.49 -15.79 15.72
CA ALA A 299 2.17 -14.77 14.72
C ALA A 299 2.79 -13.43 15.13
N LEU A 300 3.75 -12.96 14.34
CA LEU A 300 4.49 -11.71 14.54
C LEU A 300 4.30 -10.80 13.32
N GLY A 301 4.68 -9.53 13.43
CA GLY A 301 4.61 -8.64 12.28
C GLY A 301 4.61 -7.17 12.63
N ILE A 302 3.95 -6.42 11.75
CA ILE A 302 3.79 -4.97 11.79
C ILE A 302 2.33 -4.62 11.49
N ASP A 303 1.94 -3.43 11.89
CA ASP A 303 0.66 -2.79 11.56
C ASP A 303 0.88 -1.31 11.21
N ARG A 304 -0.20 -0.54 11.14
CA ARG A 304 -0.17 0.91 10.84
C ARG A 304 0.49 1.76 11.92
N THR A 305 0.87 1.21 13.06
CA THR A 305 1.73 1.93 14.04
C THR A 305 3.19 1.95 13.60
N ILE A 306 3.56 1.15 12.58
CA ILE A 306 4.93 0.96 12.11
C ILE A 306 5.15 1.53 10.72
N GLU A 307 4.24 1.27 9.77
CA GLU A 307 4.35 1.79 8.41
C GLU A 307 2.98 2.09 7.80
N TYR A 308 2.85 3.28 7.21
CA TYR A 308 1.71 3.71 6.41
C TYR A 308 2.10 4.94 5.57
N GLU A 309 1.18 5.46 4.75
CA GLU A 309 1.40 6.70 4.01
C GLU A 309 1.74 7.86 4.97
N GLY A 310 2.87 8.52 4.74
CA GLY A 310 3.44 9.54 5.62
C GLY A 310 4.34 8.99 6.74
N VAL A 311 4.51 7.67 6.87
CA VAL A 311 5.35 7.05 7.90
C VAL A 311 6.22 5.92 7.33
N ASP A 312 7.49 6.25 7.11
CA ASP A 312 8.54 5.27 6.88
C ASP A 312 8.94 4.57 8.19
N ARG A 313 9.35 3.31 8.07
CA ARG A 313 10.09 2.63 9.15
C ARG A 313 11.50 3.18 9.29
N VAL A 314 12.02 3.14 10.51
CA VAL A 314 13.43 3.49 10.80
C VAL A 314 14.39 2.31 10.60
N ASP A 315 13.88 1.08 10.63
CA ASP A 315 14.62 -0.16 10.39
C ASP A 315 13.69 -1.28 9.89
N THR A 316 14.25 -2.48 9.68
CA THR A 316 13.52 -3.66 9.19
C THR A 316 13.38 -4.76 10.24
N ALA A 317 13.65 -4.46 11.52
CA ALA A 317 13.53 -5.41 12.61
C ALA A 317 12.07 -5.58 13.06
N LEU A 318 11.79 -6.66 13.79
CA LEU A 318 10.51 -6.84 14.45
C LEU A 318 10.33 -5.76 15.54
N PRO A 319 9.21 -5.03 15.56
CA PRO A 319 9.03 -3.92 16.48
C PRO A 319 8.76 -4.37 17.92
N GLY A 320 8.95 -3.44 18.85
CA GLY A 320 8.72 -3.66 20.28
C GLY A 320 9.52 -4.84 20.83
N LEU A 321 8.86 -5.67 21.66
CA LEU A 321 9.47 -6.85 22.26
C LEU A 321 9.33 -8.13 21.44
N GLN A 322 8.78 -8.07 20.21
CA GLN A 322 8.43 -9.26 19.43
C GLN A 322 9.61 -10.19 19.17
N GLU A 323 10.80 -9.66 18.83
CA GLU A 323 11.99 -10.48 18.61
C GLU A 323 12.42 -11.21 19.89
N SER A 324 12.53 -10.50 21.02
CA SER A 324 12.91 -11.11 22.29
C SER A 324 11.88 -12.14 22.79
N PHE A 325 10.61 -11.91 22.49
CA PHE A 325 9.52 -12.83 22.79
C PHE A 325 9.63 -14.10 21.94
N ALA A 326 9.88 -13.95 20.64
CA ALA A 326 10.10 -15.08 19.73
C ALA A 326 11.26 -15.96 20.16
N GLN A 327 12.39 -15.36 20.56
CA GLN A 327 13.55 -16.08 21.07
C GLN A 327 13.20 -16.91 22.32
N GLN A 328 12.42 -16.36 23.25
CA GLN A 328 11.97 -17.07 24.44
C GLN A 328 11.02 -18.23 24.12
N VAL A 329 10.11 -18.05 23.16
CA VAL A 329 9.19 -19.10 22.68
C VAL A 329 9.98 -20.23 22.02
N LEU A 330 10.92 -19.91 21.12
CA LEU A 330 11.75 -20.90 20.42
C LEU A 330 12.67 -21.67 21.39
N ALA A 331 13.16 -21.02 22.45
CA ALA A 331 13.98 -21.64 23.49
C ALA A 331 13.24 -22.75 24.28
N LEU A 332 11.90 -22.83 24.17
CA LEU A 332 11.13 -23.95 24.76
C LEU A 332 11.38 -25.28 24.06
N GLY A 333 11.97 -25.28 22.85
CA GLY A 333 12.25 -26.49 22.07
C GLY A 333 10.99 -27.20 21.55
N LYS A 334 9.84 -26.51 21.56
CA LYS A 334 8.57 -27.01 21.04
C LYS A 334 8.52 -26.81 19.52
N PRO A 335 7.87 -27.73 18.76
CA PRO A 335 7.57 -27.50 17.35
C PRO A 335 6.83 -26.16 17.16
N THR A 336 7.45 -25.22 16.45
CA THR A 336 6.97 -23.83 16.33
C THR A 336 6.90 -23.40 14.87
N VAL A 337 5.71 -23.01 14.43
CA VAL A 337 5.50 -22.30 13.16
C VAL A 337 5.57 -20.80 13.44
N LEU A 338 6.40 -20.09 12.68
CA LEU A 338 6.42 -18.63 12.67
C LEU A 338 5.65 -18.12 11.46
N SER A 339 4.69 -17.25 11.69
CA SER A 339 4.04 -16.45 10.65
C SER A 339 4.43 -14.99 10.83
N SER A 340 4.93 -14.33 9.78
CA SER A 340 5.35 -12.93 9.82
C SER A 340 5.08 -12.18 8.52
N SER A 341 4.70 -10.91 8.63
CA SER A 341 4.81 -9.96 7.52
C SER A 341 6.27 -9.53 7.28
N TRP A 342 6.60 -9.10 6.05
CA TRP A 342 7.97 -8.88 5.52
C TRP A 342 8.91 -8.11 6.46
N LEU A 343 9.73 -8.84 7.22
CA LEU A 343 10.66 -8.34 8.24
C LEU A 343 11.93 -9.17 8.31
N SER A 344 13.00 -8.60 8.87
CA SER A 344 14.20 -9.34 9.23
C SER A 344 13.86 -10.40 10.27
N THR A 345 13.85 -11.66 9.83
CA THR A 345 13.59 -12.84 10.68
C THR A 345 14.88 -13.61 10.95
N THR A 346 16.04 -12.95 10.87
CA THR A 346 17.37 -13.56 11.05
C THR A 346 17.47 -14.32 12.38
N CYS A 347 16.89 -13.79 13.46
CA CYS A 347 16.82 -14.44 14.77
C CYS A 347 16.07 -15.78 14.77
N CYS A 348 15.16 -15.98 13.82
CA CYS A 348 14.29 -17.15 13.70
C CYS A 348 14.76 -18.15 12.63
N MET A 349 15.54 -17.71 11.63
CA MET A 349 16.00 -18.57 10.54
C MET A 349 17.19 -19.45 10.94
N ASP A 350 18.15 -18.89 11.67
CA ASP A 350 19.37 -19.57 12.10
C ASP A 350 19.38 -19.81 13.61
N GLN A 351 18.76 -20.92 14.03
CA GLN A 351 18.91 -21.49 15.38
C GLN A 351 20.25 -22.23 15.56
N ARG A 352 21.16 -22.17 14.58
CA ARG A 352 22.55 -22.62 14.75
C ARG A 352 23.34 -21.47 15.37
N PRO A 353 24.21 -21.72 16.37
CA PRO A 353 25.02 -20.67 16.95
C PRO A 353 25.84 -20.01 15.84
N LEU A 354 25.56 -18.74 15.58
CA LEU A 354 26.44 -17.89 14.79
C LEU A 354 27.84 -18.07 15.36
N TRP A 355 28.75 -18.59 14.54
CA TRP A 355 30.15 -18.72 14.87
C TRP A 355 30.67 -17.31 15.19
N ARG A 356 30.70 -16.95 16.48
CA ARG A 356 31.44 -15.78 16.93
C ARG A 356 32.91 -16.16 16.79
N PRO A 357 33.72 -15.46 15.98
CA PRO A 357 35.15 -15.65 16.02
C PRO A 357 35.57 -15.38 17.47
N SER A 358 36.17 -16.38 18.10
CA SER A 358 36.78 -16.22 19.40
C SER A 358 37.81 -15.11 19.29
N ALA A 359 37.50 -13.93 19.83
CA ALA A 359 38.53 -13.04 20.31
C ALA A 359 39.23 -13.77 21.46
N GLN A 360 40.34 -14.42 21.14
CA GLN A 360 41.32 -14.90 22.10
C GLN A 360 42.56 -13.99 22.00
N PRO A 361 43.27 -13.83 23.13
CA PRO A 361 43.69 -12.54 23.69
C PRO A 361 44.88 -11.88 23.02
#